data_AF-A0AA38VFX3-F1
#
_entry.id   AF-A0AA38VFX3-F1
#
_cell.length_a   1.000
_cell.length_b   1.000
_cell.length_c   1.000
_cell.angle_alpha   90.00
_cell.angle_beta   90.00
_cell.angle_gamma   90.00
#
_symmetry.space_group_name_H-M   'P 1'
#
loop_
_entity.id
_entity.type
_entity.pdbx_description
1 polymer ?
#
loop_
_entity_poly.entity_id
_entity_poly.type
_entity_poly.pdbx_seq_one_letter_code
_entity_poly.pdbx_strand_id
1 'polypeptide(L)'
;MKQYLLGPRSFWYPYIKTLPQPEHLSSWALPAFWPEGDVEFLEGTNAEVAVEEVRGNLRREYKAARRALREARWNGWEDYSRGLYHWAFCVFTSRGFRSSGVLPAGGGRLGLSSEDANGEGEKGEEDDDFGVLVPVLDVGNHDLRARVEWDKETEPGKVRLVTRETVGPGNQVCNNYGQKTNSELLLGYGFVIPETEEVHNDYVHLRKRAGGEDGARQGTAARDFLISLRPMGDPSSWVGRSRQRIKVEDGFEVLPALAHVEDSLVWDLVVAQAGHDQDVRQTVEKLLEESPGGGNVDYCLKRILASPTAPKLEGLVDKVKEALLAKLAFDYERILDPEVYEDGEPALVPANPNQELAMAYRRQCKKVLETVIRKLGGQLDVDAGSQSTKP
;
A
#
# COMPACT_ATOMS: atom_id res chain seq x y z
N MET A 1 1.91 -23.73 9.76
CA MET A 1 1.98 -24.30 11.13
C MET A 1 1.95 -25.83 11.15
N LYS A 2 0.85 -26.50 10.79
CA LYS A 2 0.74 -27.99 10.81
C LYS A 2 1.94 -28.70 10.18
N GLN A 3 2.30 -28.30 8.95
CA GLN A 3 3.42 -28.90 8.22
C GLN A 3 4.78 -28.64 8.88
N TYR A 4 4.95 -27.46 9.51
CA TYR A 4 6.16 -27.16 10.29
C TYR A 4 6.26 -28.08 11.52
N LEU A 5 5.16 -28.26 12.27
CA LEU A 5 5.12 -29.11 13.47
C LEU A 5 5.37 -30.60 13.18
N LEU A 6 5.07 -31.07 11.96
CA LEU A 6 5.39 -32.45 11.55
C LEU A 6 6.91 -32.68 11.41
N GLY A 7 7.71 -31.61 11.30
CA GLY A 7 9.15 -31.70 11.14
C GLY A 7 9.54 -32.56 9.94
N PRO A 8 10.57 -33.43 10.05
CA PRO A 8 11.02 -34.31 8.98
C PRO A 8 9.96 -35.26 8.39
N ARG A 9 8.81 -35.43 9.06
CA ARG A 9 7.70 -36.24 8.55
C ARG A 9 6.82 -35.48 7.54
N SER A 10 6.98 -34.17 7.41
CA SER A 10 6.26 -33.37 6.42
C SER A 10 6.87 -33.56 5.04
N PHE A 11 6.03 -33.75 4.02
CA PHE A 11 6.42 -33.67 2.62
C PHE A 11 7.11 -32.33 2.29
N TRP A 12 6.64 -31.23 2.89
CA TRP A 12 7.16 -29.88 2.68
C TRP A 12 8.34 -29.52 3.59
N TYR A 13 8.85 -30.46 4.40
CA TYR A 13 9.96 -30.19 5.32
C TYR A 13 11.19 -29.57 4.64
N PRO A 14 11.64 -30.04 3.44
CA PRO A 14 12.78 -29.44 2.77
C PRO A 14 12.59 -27.95 2.47
N TYR A 15 11.39 -27.56 2.02
CA TYR A 15 11.05 -26.16 1.75
C TYR A 15 10.89 -25.35 3.04
N ILE A 16 10.18 -25.89 4.04
CA ILE A 16 9.96 -25.17 5.30
C ILE A 16 11.29 -24.88 6.01
N LYS A 17 12.28 -25.77 5.88
CA LYS A 17 13.63 -25.56 6.42
C LYS A 17 14.42 -24.45 5.70
N THR A 18 14.06 -24.06 4.47
CA THR A 18 14.70 -22.93 3.77
C THR A 18 14.07 -21.58 4.10
N LEU A 19 12.91 -21.56 4.74
CA LEU A 19 12.30 -20.32 5.21
C LEU A 19 13.06 -19.75 6.42
N PRO A 20 12.92 -18.44 6.72
CA PRO A 20 13.26 -17.90 8.03
C PRO A 20 12.62 -18.75 9.14
N GLN A 21 13.39 -19.18 10.14
CA GLN A 21 12.89 -20.07 11.18
C GLN A 21 12.22 -19.27 12.32
N PRO A 22 11.13 -19.80 12.92
CA PRO A 22 10.33 -19.06 13.91
C PRO A 22 11.11 -18.62 15.16
N GLU A 23 12.20 -19.31 15.50
CA GLU A 23 13.07 -18.98 16.64
C GLU A 23 13.89 -17.71 16.41
N HIS A 24 14.06 -17.28 15.15
CA HIS A 24 14.88 -16.13 14.77
C HIS A 24 13.99 -14.94 14.41
N LEU A 25 13.38 -14.30 15.41
CA LEU A 25 12.41 -13.21 15.24
C LEU A 25 12.84 -12.15 14.22
N SER A 26 14.09 -11.69 14.27
CA SER A 26 14.64 -10.66 13.39
C SER A 26 14.69 -11.05 11.90
N SER A 27 14.58 -12.35 11.57
CA SER A 27 14.63 -12.83 10.18
C SER A 27 13.29 -12.84 9.45
N TRP A 28 12.18 -12.65 10.17
CA TRP A 28 10.82 -12.73 9.61
C TRP A 28 9.86 -11.67 10.13
N ALA A 29 10.18 -10.99 11.23
CA ALA A 29 9.27 -10.04 11.84
C ALA A 29 9.00 -8.85 10.89
N LEU A 30 7.75 -8.75 10.46
CA LEU A 30 7.21 -7.55 9.82
C LEU A 30 6.89 -6.48 10.88
N PRO A 31 6.69 -5.21 10.50
CA PRO A 31 6.49 -4.11 11.45
C PRO A 31 5.46 -4.36 12.56
N ALA A 32 4.38 -5.10 12.25
CA ALA A 32 3.36 -5.47 13.24
C ALA A 32 3.89 -6.30 14.42
N PHE A 33 5.05 -6.93 14.28
CA PHE A 33 5.70 -7.78 15.30
C PHE A 33 7.07 -7.26 15.74
N TRP A 34 7.45 -6.06 15.31
CA TRP A 34 8.63 -5.41 15.85
C TRP A 34 8.44 -5.08 17.35
N PRO A 35 9.54 -5.04 18.13
CA PRO A 35 9.56 -4.44 19.46
C PRO A 35 8.95 -3.03 19.46
N GLU A 36 8.32 -2.62 20.55
CA GLU A 36 7.63 -1.31 20.61
C GLU A 36 8.59 -0.14 20.34
N GLY A 37 9.80 -0.17 20.90
CA GLY A 37 10.83 0.86 20.62
C GLY A 37 11.34 0.89 19.17
N ASP A 38 11.05 -0.11 18.35
CA ASP A 38 11.30 -0.04 16.90
C ASP A 38 10.10 0.56 16.16
N VAL A 39 8.89 0.29 16.62
CA VAL A 39 7.63 0.81 16.04
C VAL A 39 7.47 2.30 16.31
N GLU A 40 7.99 2.83 17.42
CA GLU A 40 8.01 4.26 17.73
C GLU A 40 8.64 5.10 16.59
N PHE A 41 9.60 4.55 15.84
CA PHE A 41 10.21 5.24 14.69
C PHE A 41 9.25 5.41 13.49
N LEU A 42 8.09 4.74 13.50
CA LEU A 42 7.05 4.88 12.49
C LEU A 42 5.95 5.89 12.88
N GLU A 43 5.96 6.42 14.11
CA GLU A 43 4.95 7.36 14.64
C GLU A 43 4.70 8.50 13.65
N GLY A 44 3.46 8.95 13.45
CA GLY A 44 3.16 10.06 12.54
C GLY A 44 3.21 9.72 11.05
N THR A 45 3.60 8.50 10.67
CA THR A 45 3.48 7.99 9.30
C THR A 45 2.20 7.18 9.09
N ASN A 46 1.88 6.81 7.84
CA ASN A 46 0.78 5.89 7.56
C ASN A 46 1.02 4.48 8.11
N ALA A 47 2.28 4.08 8.29
CA ALA A 47 2.64 2.75 8.75
C ALA A 47 2.31 2.52 10.22
N GLU A 48 2.37 3.56 11.07
CA GLU A 48 1.94 3.51 12.47
C GLU A 48 0.51 2.98 12.61
N VAL A 49 -0.45 3.65 11.97
CA VAL A 49 -1.87 3.30 12.03
C VAL A 49 -2.12 1.89 11.48
N ALA A 50 -1.42 1.53 10.41
CA ALA A 50 -1.56 0.21 9.79
C ALA A 50 -1.00 -0.91 10.70
N VAL A 51 0.10 -0.67 11.42
CA VAL A 51 0.67 -1.62 12.38
C VAL A 51 -0.31 -1.93 13.50
N GLU A 52 -0.95 -0.90 14.06
CA GLU A 52 -1.96 -1.06 15.11
C GLU A 52 -3.18 -1.85 14.62
N GLU A 53 -3.66 -1.54 13.43
CA GLU A 53 -4.79 -2.23 12.78
C GLU A 53 -4.49 -3.72 12.60
N VAL A 54 -3.32 -4.06 12.05
CA VAL A 54 -2.87 -5.45 11.86
C VAL A 54 -2.74 -6.17 13.21
N ARG A 55 -2.09 -5.54 14.21
CA ARG A 55 -1.98 -6.12 15.56
C ARG A 55 -3.35 -6.42 16.17
N GLY A 56 -4.31 -5.52 16.03
CA GLY A 56 -5.68 -5.69 16.50
C GLY A 56 -6.41 -6.85 15.82
N ASN A 57 -6.31 -6.92 14.48
CA ASN A 57 -6.91 -7.97 13.68
C ASN A 57 -6.36 -9.35 14.05
N LEU A 58 -5.04 -9.51 14.09
CA LEU A 58 -4.38 -10.80 14.34
C LEU A 58 -4.61 -11.31 15.76
N ARG A 59 -4.71 -10.42 16.75
CA ARG A 59 -5.10 -10.81 18.12
C ARG A 59 -6.49 -11.43 18.16
N ARG A 60 -7.46 -10.86 17.43
CA ARG A 60 -8.83 -11.39 17.34
C ARG A 60 -8.87 -12.69 16.57
N GLU A 61 -8.20 -12.73 15.41
CA GLU A 61 -8.16 -13.89 14.53
C GLU A 61 -7.52 -15.10 15.23
N TYR A 62 -6.35 -14.93 15.85
CA TYR A 62 -5.69 -16.02 16.58
C TYR A 62 -6.58 -16.59 17.70
N LYS A 63 -7.26 -15.72 18.46
CA LYS A 63 -8.19 -16.15 19.52
C LYS A 63 -9.37 -16.94 18.95
N ALA A 64 -9.92 -16.50 17.82
CA ALA A 64 -11.00 -17.19 17.13
C ALA A 64 -10.54 -18.56 16.59
N ALA A 65 -9.40 -18.60 15.89
CA ALA A 65 -8.83 -19.84 15.33
C ALA A 65 -8.51 -20.87 16.42
N ARG A 66 -7.90 -20.46 17.54
CA ARG A 66 -7.65 -21.37 18.68
C ARG A 66 -8.94 -21.94 19.26
N ARG A 67 -9.99 -21.12 19.40
CA ARG A 67 -11.29 -21.57 19.90
C ARG A 67 -11.91 -22.61 18.98
N ALA A 68 -11.89 -22.35 17.67
CA ALA A 68 -12.40 -23.27 16.66
C ALA A 68 -11.66 -24.62 16.69
N LEU A 69 -10.32 -24.61 16.75
CA LEU A 69 -9.52 -25.86 16.83
C LEU A 69 -9.85 -26.68 18.09
N ARG A 70 -10.04 -26.01 19.22
CA ARG A 70 -10.42 -26.66 20.49
C ARG A 70 -11.83 -27.27 20.41
N GLU A 71 -12.79 -26.54 19.87
CA GLU A 71 -14.18 -27.01 19.70
C GLU A 71 -14.28 -28.19 18.74
N ALA A 72 -13.47 -28.17 17.67
CA ALA A 72 -13.33 -29.28 16.72
C ALA A 72 -12.53 -30.48 17.27
N ARG A 73 -12.04 -30.41 18.52
CA ARG A 73 -11.16 -31.42 19.14
C ARG A 73 -9.96 -31.79 18.26
N TRP A 74 -9.40 -30.79 17.59
CA TRP A 74 -8.25 -30.99 16.70
C TRP A 74 -7.04 -31.49 17.50
N ASN A 75 -6.46 -32.61 17.09
CA ASN A 75 -5.32 -33.20 17.81
C ASN A 75 -4.09 -32.26 17.76
N GLY A 76 -3.46 -32.04 18.91
CA GLY A 76 -2.29 -31.16 19.02
C GLY A 76 -2.58 -29.67 18.83
N TRP A 77 -3.83 -29.22 18.98
CA TRP A 77 -4.19 -27.80 18.85
C TRP A 77 -3.40 -26.88 19.81
N GLU A 78 -2.87 -27.41 20.92
CA GLU A 78 -2.04 -26.66 21.87
C GLU A 78 -0.70 -26.21 21.28
N ASP A 79 -0.14 -27.00 20.36
CA ASP A 79 1.17 -26.74 19.73
C ASP A 79 1.13 -25.57 18.72
N TYR A 80 -0.08 -25.11 18.36
CA TYR A 80 -0.30 -23.94 17.50
C TYR A 80 -0.13 -22.66 18.34
N SER A 81 1.11 -22.43 18.78
CA SER A 81 1.50 -21.30 19.61
C SER A 81 1.29 -19.96 18.89
N ARG A 82 1.21 -18.88 19.68
CA ARG A 82 1.03 -17.53 19.14
C ARG A 82 2.23 -17.12 18.28
N GLY A 83 3.44 -17.47 18.72
CA GLY A 83 4.67 -17.22 17.96
C GLY A 83 4.66 -17.93 16.61
N LEU A 84 4.22 -19.19 16.57
CA LEU A 84 4.13 -19.94 15.33
C LEU A 84 3.05 -19.38 14.38
N TYR A 85 1.96 -18.84 14.93
CA TYR A 85 0.95 -18.15 14.14
C TYR A 85 1.46 -16.83 13.57
N HIS A 86 2.16 -16.00 14.36
CA HIS A 86 2.79 -14.76 13.87
C HIS A 86 3.83 -15.04 12.78
N TRP A 87 4.71 -16.04 13.00
CA TRP A 87 5.66 -16.48 11.99
C TRP A 87 4.97 -16.92 10.71
N ALA A 88 3.93 -17.76 10.83
CA ALA A 88 3.18 -18.22 9.67
C ALA A 88 2.51 -17.06 8.93
N PHE A 89 1.93 -16.10 9.65
CA PHE A 89 1.40 -14.88 9.06
C PHE A 89 2.49 -14.15 8.27
N CYS A 90 3.64 -13.83 8.87
CA CYS A 90 4.72 -13.13 8.19
C CYS A 90 5.24 -13.87 6.95
N VAL A 91 5.39 -15.20 7.02
CA VAL A 91 5.76 -16.02 5.85
C VAL A 91 4.72 -15.89 4.74
N PHE A 92 3.43 -16.03 5.04
CA PHE A 92 2.39 -15.91 4.02
C PHE A 92 2.24 -14.48 3.49
N THR A 93 2.40 -13.46 4.32
CA THR A 93 2.33 -12.06 3.89
C THR A 93 3.49 -11.70 2.95
N SER A 94 4.71 -12.16 3.26
CA SER A 94 5.92 -11.80 2.50
C SER A 94 6.22 -12.71 1.31
N ARG A 95 5.67 -13.94 1.28
CA ARG A 95 6.01 -14.98 0.27
C ARG A 95 4.79 -15.64 -0.39
N GLY A 96 3.59 -15.33 0.10
CA GLY A 96 2.36 -15.89 -0.44
C GLY A 96 1.99 -15.30 -1.79
N PHE A 97 1.50 -16.16 -2.67
CA PHE A 97 0.88 -15.81 -3.93
C PHE A 97 -0.63 -15.92 -3.80
N ARG A 98 -1.35 -15.04 -4.50
CA ARG A 98 -2.78 -15.20 -4.76
C ARG A 98 -3.02 -16.51 -5.50
N SER A 99 -3.93 -17.35 -5.02
CA SER A 99 -4.26 -18.64 -5.65
C SER A 99 -4.62 -18.47 -7.12
N SER A 100 -5.44 -17.45 -7.42
CA SER A 100 -5.83 -17.10 -8.78
C SER A 100 -4.65 -16.73 -9.69
N GLY A 101 -3.53 -16.27 -9.14
CA GLY A 101 -2.34 -15.88 -9.89
C GLY A 101 -1.45 -17.06 -10.30
N VAL A 102 -1.48 -18.17 -9.54
CA VAL A 102 -0.52 -19.28 -9.70
C VAL A 102 -1.16 -20.65 -9.91
N LEU A 103 -2.47 -20.78 -9.72
CA LEU A 103 -3.21 -22.01 -9.97
C LEU A 103 -4.09 -21.88 -11.24
N PRO A 104 -4.20 -22.93 -12.06
CA PRO A 104 -5.07 -22.93 -13.25
C PRO A 104 -6.54 -22.67 -12.91
N ALA A 105 -7.30 -22.05 -13.82
CA ALA A 105 -8.73 -21.83 -13.64
C ALA A 105 -9.47 -23.19 -13.55
N GLY A 106 -10.30 -23.38 -12.52
CA GLY A 106 -10.97 -24.66 -12.28
C GLY A 106 -10.12 -25.68 -11.52
N GLY A 107 -8.90 -25.33 -11.07
CA GLY A 107 -8.17 -26.03 -10.01
C GLY A 107 -8.79 -25.82 -8.62
N GLY A 108 -10.10 -25.55 -8.58
CA GLY A 108 -10.89 -25.22 -7.40
C GLY A 108 -10.61 -26.23 -6.30
N ARG A 109 -10.16 -25.70 -5.15
CA ARG A 109 -9.86 -26.42 -3.91
C ARG A 109 -8.95 -27.63 -4.12
N LEU A 110 -7.65 -27.47 -3.83
CA LEU A 110 -6.64 -28.52 -3.58
C LEU A 110 -7.12 -29.65 -2.62
N GLY A 111 -8.13 -30.44 -3.00
CA GLY A 111 -8.79 -31.45 -2.16
C GLY A 111 -9.55 -30.90 -0.95
N LEU A 112 -9.91 -29.61 -0.91
CA LEU A 112 -10.68 -29.00 0.19
C LEU A 112 -12.19 -28.87 -0.11
N SER A 113 -12.70 -29.60 -1.11
CA SER A 113 -14.13 -29.85 -1.18
C SER A 113 -14.48 -30.73 0.02
N SER A 114 -15.19 -30.18 1.01
CA SER A 114 -16.00 -31.01 1.88
C SER A 114 -16.88 -31.88 0.97
N GLU A 115 -16.86 -33.20 1.16
CA GLU A 115 -17.67 -34.15 0.39
C GLU A 115 -19.20 -33.95 0.57
N ASP A 116 -19.62 -32.89 1.26
CA ASP A 116 -21.00 -32.60 1.66
C ASP A 116 -21.62 -31.38 0.95
N ALA A 117 -21.26 -31.09 -0.31
CA ALA A 117 -21.93 -30.03 -1.09
C ALA A 117 -22.91 -30.63 -2.12
N ASN A 118 -23.92 -31.35 -1.63
CA ASN A 118 -25.18 -31.51 -2.37
C ASN A 118 -25.96 -30.19 -2.23
N GLY A 119 -25.82 -29.30 -3.20
CA GLY A 119 -26.60 -28.07 -3.24
C GLY A 119 -26.24 -27.23 -4.45
N GLU A 120 -27.17 -27.18 -5.41
CA GLU A 120 -27.19 -26.19 -6.48
C GLU A 120 -27.12 -24.78 -5.87
N GLY A 121 -26.06 -24.04 -6.15
CA GLY A 121 -25.85 -22.72 -5.57
C GLY A 121 -24.77 -21.92 -6.31
N GLU A 122 -25.25 -21.00 -7.14
CA GLU A 122 -24.73 -19.66 -7.43
C GLU A 122 -23.28 -19.54 -7.97
N LYS A 123 -23.13 -18.72 -9.02
CA LYS A 123 -21.84 -18.39 -9.66
C LYS A 123 -20.78 -18.08 -8.61
N GLY A 124 -19.83 -19.01 -8.45
CA GLY A 124 -18.85 -19.02 -7.38
C GLY A 124 -18.07 -17.72 -7.27
N GLU A 125 -17.99 -17.22 -6.03
CA GLU A 125 -16.99 -16.25 -5.59
C GLU A 125 -15.61 -16.66 -6.14
N GLU A 126 -14.88 -15.70 -6.70
CA GLU A 126 -13.58 -15.93 -7.34
C GLU A 126 -12.66 -16.76 -6.42
N ASP A 127 -11.98 -17.78 -6.99
CA ASP A 127 -11.00 -18.67 -6.33
C ASP A 127 -9.73 -17.92 -5.83
N ASP A 128 -9.88 -16.82 -5.06
CA ASP A 128 -8.82 -15.94 -4.56
C ASP A 128 -8.88 -15.70 -3.03
N ASP A 129 -9.63 -16.53 -2.29
CA ASP A 129 -9.85 -16.39 -0.84
C ASP A 129 -8.69 -16.92 0.04
N PHE A 130 -7.66 -17.53 -0.56
CA PHE A 130 -6.48 -18.00 0.18
C PHE A 130 -5.14 -17.76 -0.54
N GLY A 131 -4.09 -17.58 0.26
CA GLY A 131 -2.71 -17.50 -0.22
C GLY A 131 -2.06 -18.88 -0.38
N VAL A 132 -1.18 -19.02 -1.37
CA VAL A 132 -0.40 -20.24 -1.64
C VAL A 132 1.09 -19.93 -1.58
N LEU A 133 1.86 -20.81 -0.95
CA LEU A 133 3.32 -20.76 -1.05
C LEU A 133 3.77 -21.62 -2.23
N VAL A 134 4.61 -21.05 -3.08
CA VAL A 134 5.15 -21.73 -4.27
C VAL A 134 6.67 -21.85 -4.10
N PRO A 135 7.16 -22.98 -3.55
CA PRO A 135 8.58 -23.18 -3.30
C PRO A 135 9.44 -22.89 -4.54
N VAL A 136 10.63 -22.34 -4.33
CA VAL A 136 11.59 -21.90 -5.37
C VAL A 136 11.16 -20.62 -6.10
N LEU A 137 9.88 -20.44 -6.39
CA LEU A 137 9.39 -19.24 -7.06
C LEU A 137 9.15 -18.07 -6.10
N ASP A 138 9.09 -18.33 -4.79
CA ASP A 138 8.99 -17.35 -3.71
C ASP A 138 10.34 -16.75 -3.25
N VAL A 139 11.43 -17.06 -3.96
CA VAL A 139 12.80 -16.65 -3.59
C VAL A 139 13.28 -15.42 -4.38
N GLY A 140 12.66 -15.13 -5.52
CA GLY A 140 13.03 -13.98 -6.36
C GLY A 140 12.68 -12.65 -5.69
N ASN A 141 13.66 -11.76 -5.54
CA ASN A 141 13.47 -10.43 -4.96
C ASN A 141 12.66 -9.49 -5.87
N HIS A 142 12.08 -8.45 -5.29
CA HIS A 142 11.28 -7.47 -6.03
C HIS A 142 12.14 -6.47 -6.82
N ASP A 143 11.78 -6.23 -8.08
CA ASP A 143 12.09 -5.00 -8.80
C ASP A 143 10.82 -4.52 -9.52
N LEU A 144 10.43 -3.25 -9.33
CA LEU A 144 9.26 -2.65 -9.99
C LEU A 144 9.37 -2.67 -11.52
N ARG A 145 10.59 -2.70 -12.05
CA ARG A 145 10.89 -2.71 -13.49
C ARG A 145 10.95 -4.12 -14.07
N ALA A 146 11.02 -5.15 -13.23
CA ALA A 146 11.14 -6.53 -13.68
C ALA A 146 9.97 -6.88 -14.59
N ARG A 147 10.29 -7.35 -15.81
CA ARG A 147 9.31 -7.74 -16.81
C ARG A 147 9.12 -9.24 -16.72
N VAL A 148 8.22 -9.65 -15.84
CA VAL A 148 7.93 -11.06 -15.59
C VAL A 148 6.48 -11.40 -15.91
N GLU A 149 6.27 -12.65 -16.31
CA GLU A 149 4.96 -13.22 -16.61
C GLU A 149 4.79 -14.53 -15.86
N TRP A 150 3.61 -14.72 -15.28
CA TRP A 150 3.22 -15.95 -14.61
C TRP A 150 2.42 -16.81 -15.58
N ASP A 151 3.05 -17.86 -16.09
CA ASP A 151 2.45 -18.80 -17.01
C ASP A 151 2.03 -20.06 -16.26
N LYS A 152 0.72 -20.29 -16.23
CA LYS A 152 0.07 -21.43 -15.59
C LYS A 152 -0.83 -22.22 -16.55
N GLU A 153 -0.89 -21.80 -17.81
CA GLU A 153 -1.83 -22.33 -18.81
C GLU A 153 -1.10 -23.20 -19.85
N THR A 154 0.17 -22.91 -20.16
CA THR A 154 0.91 -23.63 -21.21
C THR A 154 1.12 -25.11 -20.87
N GLU A 155 1.34 -25.43 -19.59
CA GLU A 155 1.58 -26.80 -19.14
C GLU A 155 0.67 -27.16 -17.95
N PRO A 156 -0.30 -28.06 -18.12
CA PRO A 156 -1.23 -28.42 -17.06
C PRO A 156 -0.52 -28.88 -15.78
N GLY A 157 -0.96 -28.31 -14.64
CA GLY A 157 -0.42 -28.64 -13.33
C GLY A 157 0.96 -28.01 -13.03
N LYS A 158 1.44 -27.08 -13.85
CA LYS A 158 2.67 -26.32 -13.58
C LYS A 158 2.43 -24.82 -13.60
N VAL A 159 3.22 -24.12 -12.81
CA VAL A 159 3.33 -22.67 -12.81
C VAL A 159 4.77 -22.29 -13.14
N ARG A 160 4.95 -21.28 -13.99
CA ARG A 160 6.23 -20.81 -14.50
C ARG A 160 6.34 -19.31 -14.31
N LEU A 161 7.47 -18.88 -13.76
CA LEU A 161 7.89 -17.48 -13.82
C LEU A 161 8.73 -17.28 -15.09
N VAL A 162 8.23 -16.50 -16.04
CA VAL A 162 8.87 -16.24 -17.33
C VAL A 162 9.40 -14.80 -17.33
N THR A 163 10.73 -14.67 -17.38
CA THR A 163 11.40 -13.36 -17.49
C THR A 163 11.43 -12.94 -18.97
N ARG A 164 10.94 -11.73 -19.26
CA ARG A 164 10.86 -11.13 -20.61
C ARG A 164 12.04 -10.20 -20.93
N GLU A 165 13.09 -10.27 -20.11
CA GLU A 165 14.33 -9.50 -20.21
C GLU A 165 15.55 -10.43 -20.21
N THR A 166 16.64 -9.99 -20.83
CA THR A 166 17.90 -10.74 -20.84
C THR A 166 18.61 -10.56 -19.51
N VAL A 167 18.80 -11.66 -18.76
CA VAL A 167 19.57 -11.67 -17.51
C VAL A 167 20.94 -12.29 -17.77
N GLY A 168 22.00 -11.50 -17.61
CA GLY A 168 23.39 -11.95 -17.79
C GLY A 168 23.90 -12.81 -16.63
N PRO A 169 24.94 -13.63 -16.84
CA PRO A 169 25.56 -14.42 -15.77
C PRO A 169 25.99 -13.54 -14.58
N GLY A 170 25.65 -13.97 -13.36
CA GLY A 170 25.94 -13.23 -12.12
C GLY A 170 24.91 -12.17 -11.75
N ASN A 171 23.99 -11.81 -12.65
CA ASN A 171 22.90 -10.89 -12.34
C ASN A 171 21.73 -11.64 -11.69
N GLN A 172 21.04 -10.95 -10.78
CA GLN A 172 19.87 -11.49 -10.10
C GLN A 172 18.67 -11.58 -11.06
N VAL A 173 17.90 -12.65 -10.93
CA VAL A 173 16.57 -12.77 -11.53
C VAL A 173 15.55 -12.22 -10.53
N CYS A 174 15.03 -11.03 -10.81
CA CYS A 174 14.01 -10.40 -9.98
C CYS A 174 12.60 -10.85 -10.40
N ASN A 175 11.69 -10.83 -9.44
CA ASN A 175 10.24 -10.92 -9.62
C ASN A 175 9.64 -9.52 -9.48
N ASN A 176 8.37 -9.37 -9.86
CA ASN A 176 7.58 -8.17 -9.63
C ASN A 176 6.40 -8.52 -8.71
N TYR A 177 6.40 -8.01 -7.47
CA TYR A 177 5.36 -8.32 -6.46
C TYR A 177 4.06 -7.52 -6.70
N GLY A 178 3.97 -6.80 -7.82
CA GLY A 178 2.91 -5.88 -8.14
C GLY A 178 3.30 -4.43 -7.83
N GLN A 179 2.37 -3.53 -8.13
CA GLN A 179 2.53 -2.08 -7.97
C GLN A 179 2.30 -1.67 -6.52
N LYS A 180 3.23 -2.05 -5.64
CA LYS A 180 3.16 -1.78 -4.20
C LYS A 180 3.93 -0.53 -3.82
N THR A 181 3.34 0.34 -3.01
CA THR A 181 4.02 1.51 -2.46
C THR A 181 5.05 1.11 -1.40
N ASN A 182 5.96 2.02 -1.02
CA ASN A 182 6.89 1.76 0.08
C ASN A 182 6.18 1.48 1.42
N SER A 183 4.98 2.03 1.65
CA SER A 183 4.17 1.67 2.82
C SER A 183 3.76 0.20 2.78
N GLU A 184 3.30 -0.29 1.63
CA GLU A 184 2.87 -1.68 1.47
C GLU A 184 4.05 -2.66 1.47
N LEU A 185 5.18 -2.27 0.88
CA LEU A 185 6.42 -3.06 0.90
C LEU A 185 6.99 -3.16 2.32
N LEU A 186 6.98 -2.06 3.08
CA LEU A 186 7.43 -2.06 4.47
C LEU A 186 6.57 -2.99 5.32
N LEU A 187 5.25 -2.82 5.26
CA LEU A 187 4.31 -3.58 6.09
C LEU A 187 4.21 -5.05 5.69
N GLY A 188 4.32 -5.36 4.40
CA GLY A 188 4.14 -6.71 3.87
C GLY A 188 5.42 -7.52 3.69
N TYR A 189 6.55 -6.85 3.48
CA TYR A 189 7.81 -7.48 3.08
C TYR A 189 9.04 -7.01 3.87
N GLY A 190 8.92 -5.97 4.70
CA GLY A 190 10.00 -5.51 5.55
C GLY A 190 11.13 -4.78 4.82
N PHE A 191 10.82 -4.09 3.71
CA PHE A 191 11.79 -3.23 3.02
C PHE A 191 11.10 -2.04 2.33
N VAL A 192 11.88 -1.02 1.96
CA VAL A 192 11.46 0.09 1.11
C VAL A 192 12.40 0.23 -0.09
N ILE A 193 11.89 0.76 -1.20
CA ILE A 193 12.68 1.05 -2.38
C ILE A 193 13.23 2.48 -2.26
N PRO A 194 14.56 2.68 -2.35
CA PRO A 194 15.14 4.01 -2.32
C PRO A 194 14.83 4.79 -3.60
N GLU A 195 14.76 6.11 -3.48
CA GLU A 195 14.64 7.01 -4.63
C GLU A 195 15.90 6.97 -5.49
N THR A 196 15.73 6.85 -6.79
CA THR A 196 16.77 6.97 -7.83
C THR A 196 16.27 7.86 -8.96
N GLU A 197 17.10 8.19 -9.94
CA GLU A 197 16.65 8.95 -11.11
C GLU A 197 15.60 8.15 -11.90
N GLU A 198 15.80 6.85 -12.06
CA GLU A 198 14.97 5.98 -12.90
C GLU A 198 13.72 5.42 -12.20
N VAL A 199 13.75 5.32 -10.87
CA VAL A 199 12.66 4.77 -10.05
C VAL A 199 12.51 5.55 -8.76
N HIS A 200 11.29 5.96 -8.43
CA HIS A 200 10.94 6.31 -7.06
C HIS A 200 9.66 5.57 -6.66
N ASN A 201 9.53 5.29 -5.36
CA ASN A 201 8.34 4.63 -4.78
C ASN A 201 7.84 5.37 -3.52
N ASP A 202 8.17 6.66 -3.46
CA ASP A 202 7.92 7.56 -2.34
C ASP A 202 6.53 8.19 -2.48
N TYR A 203 5.59 7.66 -1.70
CA TYR A 203 4.21 8.08 -1.64
C TYR A 203 3.74 8.24 -0.19
N VAL A 204 2.81 9.16 0.05
CA VAL A 204 2.05 9.26 1.31
C VAL A 204 0.59 8.96 1.00
N HIS A 205 -0.02 8.15 1.87
CA HIS A 205 -1.38 7.66 1.70
C HIS A 205 -2.37 8.60 2.39
N LEU A 206 -3.43 9.00 1.70
CA LEU A 206 -4.53 9.78 2.23
C LEU A 206 -5.80 8.94 2.21
N ARG A 207 -6.32 8.64 3.41
CA ARG A 207 -7.55 7.86 3.58
C ARG A 207 -8.74 8.80 3.76
N LYS A 208 -9.77 8.62 2.94
CA LYS A 208 -11.06 9.28 3.19
C LYS A 208 -11.70 8.64 4.43
N ARG A 209 -12.12 9.45 5.41
CA ARG A 209 -12.95 8.94 6.51
C ARG A 209 -14.24 8.39 5.90
N ALA A 210 -14.53 7.10 6.13
CA ALA A 210 -15.84 6.55 5.81
C ALA A 210 -16.87 7.35 6.61
N GLY A 211 -17.71 8.12 5.92
CA GLY A 211 -18.70 8.97 6.56
C GLY A 211 -19.77 8.13 7.24
N GLY A 212 -19.89 8.25 8.57
CA GLY A 212 -21.04 7.81 9.36
C GLY A 212 -21.44 6.33 9.27
N GLU A 213 -22.43 5.95 10.09
CA GLU A 213 -22.97 4.58 10.22
C GLU A 213 -23.46 3.96 8.90
N ASP A 214 -23.67 4.76 7.84
CA ASP A 214 -24.10 4.29 6.52
C ASP A 214 -22.96 3.75 5.64
N GLY A 215 -21.70 4.16 5.87
CA GLY A 215 -20.54 3.58 5.17
C GLY A 215 -20.29 2.12 5.56
N ALA A 216 -20.65 1.73 6.78
CA ALA A 216 -20.55 0.35 7.26
C ALA A 216 -21.61 -0.57 6.62
N ARG A 217 -22.72 -0.02 6.12
CA ARG A 217 -23.82 -0.79 5.51
C ARG A 217 -23.57 -1.18 4.06
N GLN A 218 -22.66 -0.50 3.36
CA GLN A 218 -22.39 -0.75 1.94
C GLN A 218 -21.10 -1.55 1.66
N GLY A 219 -20.33 -1.94 2.69
CA GLY A 219 -19.12 -2.72 2.51
C GLY A 219 -18.05 -2.05 1.62
N THR A 220 -18.16 -0.74 1.38
CA THR A 220 -17.19 0.00 0.57
C THR A 220 -15.96 0.25 1.42
N ALA A 221 -14.89 -0.50 1.16
CA ALA A 221 -13.59 -0.29 1.80
C ALA A 221 -13.20 1.19 1.70
N ALA A 222 -12.71 1.78 2.80
CA ALA A 222 -12.29 3.17 2.82
C ALA A 222 -11.26 3.40 1.70
N ARG A 223 -11.59 4.29 0.75
CA ARG A 223 -10.72 4.55 -0.39
C ARG A 223 -9.45 5.27 0.07
N ASP A 224 -8.33 4.70 -0.31
CA ASP A 224 -6.98 5.24 -0.14
C ASP A 224 -6.57 5.97 -1.42
N PHE A 225 -5.81 7.05 -1.27
CA PHE A 225 -5.27 7.86 -2.37
C PHE A 225 -3.81 8.19 -2.14
N LEU A 226 -3.05 8.41 -3.23
CA LEU A 226 -1.64 8.78 -3.12
C LEU A 226 -1.40 10.27 -3.34
N ILE A 227 -0.45 10.80 -2.57
CA ILE A 227 0.38 11.94 -2.96
C ILE A 227 1.81 11.46 -3.21
N SER A 228 2.49 12.09 -4.16
CA SER A 228 3.72 11.56 -4.75
C SER A 228 4.85 12.59 -4.72
N LEU A 229 6.08 12.11 -4.48
CA LEU A 229 7.28 12.95 -4.49
C LEU A 229 7.47 13.66 -5.83
N ARG A 230 7.44 12.92 -6.94
CA ARG A 230 7.47 13.44 -8.31
C ARG A 230 6.05 13.48 -8.89
N PRO A 231 5.80 14.21 -9.99
CA PRO A 231 4.50 14.16 -10.65
C PRO A 231 4.02 12.72 -10.87
N MET A 232 2.72 12.46 -10.68
CA MET A 232 2.13 11.12 -10.82
C MET A 232 2.33 10.55 -12.23
N GLY A 233 2.46 11.41 -13.25
CA GLY A 233 2.76 11.06 -14.63
C GLY A 233 4.24 10.78 -14.91
N ASP A 234 5.14 11.02 -13.96
CA ASP A 234 6.59 10.92 -14.17
C ASP A 234 7.00 9.49 -14.56
N PRO A 235 7.94 9.31 -15.52
CA PRO A 235 8.40 7.99 -15.94
C PRO A 235 8.89 7.08 -14.81
N SER A 236 9.44 7.67 -13.75
CA SER A 236 9.96 6.98 -12.57
C SER A 236 8.89 6.64 -11.52
N SER A 237 7.67 7.20 -11.64
CA SER A 237 6.54 7.01 -10.70
C SER A 237 5.63 5.84 -11.10
N TRP A 238 6.14 4.61 -11.00
CA TRP A 238 5.45 3.42 -11.53
C TRP A 238 4.05 3.20 -10.94
N VAL A 239 3.93 3.23 -9.61
CA VAL A 239 2.65 3.05 -8.90
C VAL A 239 1.75 4.28 -9.08
N GLY A 240 2.34 5.48 -9.09
CA GLY A 240 1.61 6.72 -9.32
C GLY A 240 0.89 6.72 -10.68
N ARG A 241 1.62 6.42 -11.75
CA ARG A 241 1.05 6.38 -13.13
C ARG A 241 -0.03 5.32 -13.30
N SER A 242 0.10 4.19 -12.63
CA SER A 242 -0.87 3.11 -12.77
C SER A 242 -2.19 3.44 -12.09
N ARG A 243 -2.15 4.21 -10.99
CA ARG A 243 -3.33 4.67 -10.24
C ARG A 243 -4.06 5.86 -10.88
N GLN A 244 -3.42 6.60 -11.78
CA GLN A 244 -4.08 7.70 -12.50
C GLN A 244 -5.22 7.18 -13.38
N ARG A 245 -6.41 7.78 -13.19
CA ARG A 245 -7.61 7.55 -14.00
C ARG A 245 -7.45 8.17 -15.39
N ILE A 246 -6.93 9.39 -15.46
CA ILE A 246 -6.65 10.14 -16.68
C ILE A 246 -5.28 9.72 -17.19
N LYS A 247 -5.24 9.14 -18.39
CA LYS A 247 -3.98 8.94 -19.12
C LYS A 247 -3.65 10.24 -19.85
N VAL A 248 -2.50 10.81 -19.52
CA VAL A 248 -2.01 12.04 -20.16
C VAL A 248 -1.63 11.69 -21.60
N GLU A 249 -2.30 12.32 -22.55
CA GLU A 249 -2.02 12.24 -23.99
C GLU A 249 -1.17 13.45 -24.41
N ASP A 250 -0.57 13.39 -25.61
CA ASP A 250 0.22 14.49 -26.16
C ASP A 250 -0.59 15.80 -26.20
N GLY A 251 -0.03 16.88 -25.63
CA GLY A 251 -0.64 18.21 -25.60
C GLY A 251 -1.56 18.50 -24.40
N PHE A 252 -1.70 17.58 -23.44
CA PHE A 252 -2.37 17.85 -22.16
C PHE A 252 -1.35 18.07 -21.05
N GLU A 253 -1.31 19.28 -20.50
CA GLU A 253 -0.47 19.60 -19.34
C GLU A 253 -1.31 19.64 -18.06
N VAL A 254 -0.86 18.87 -17.06
CA VAL A 254 -1.47 18.89 -15.73
C VAL A 254 -0.92 20.08 -14.93
N LEU A 255 -1.80 20.79 -14.24
CA LEU A 255 -1.47 21.89 -13.35
C LEU A 255 -0.37 21.46 -12.36
N PRO A 256 0.78 22.14 -12.30
CA PRO A 256 1.92 21.71 -11.49
C PRO A 256 1.59 21.48 -10.01
N ALA A 257 0.63 22.24 -9.46
CA ALA A 257 0.16 22.09 -8.08
C ALA A 257 -0.57 20.77 -7.82
N LEU A 258 -1.30 20.25 -8.82
CA LEU A 258 -2.08 19.01 -8.70
C LEU A 258 -1.39 17.80 -9.37
N ALA A 259 -0.30 18.02 -10.11
CA ALA A 259 0.46 16.96 -10.78
C ALA A 259 1.01 15.89 -9.81
N HIS A 260 1.17 16.22 -8.53
CA HIS A 260 1.67 15.32 -7.48
C HIS A 260 0.57 14.55 -6.73
N VAL A 261 -0.70 14.73 -7.12
CA VAL A 261 -1.87 14.20 -6.41
C VAL A 261 -2.57 13.17 -7.30
N GLU A 262 -3.05 12.07 -6.72
CA GLU A 262 -3.92 11.14 -7.44
C GLU A 262 -5.17 11.88 -7.96
N ASP A 263 -5.44 11.78 -9.25
CA ASP A 263 -6.53 12.52 -9.90
C ASP A 263 -7.92 12.16 -9.35
N SER A 264 -8.09 10.91 -8.92
CA SER A 264 -9.32 10.46 -8.27
C SER A 264 -9.51 11.12 -6.90
N LEU A 265 -8.43 11.48 -6.19
CA LEU A 265 -8.54 12.27 -4.95
C LEU A 265 -8.99 13.69 -5.25
N VAL A 266 -8.47 14.30 -6.32
CA VAL A 266 -8.89 15.64 -6.75
C VAL A 266 -10.40 15.65 -7.01
N TRP A 267 -10.92 14.64 -7.72
CA TRP A 267 -12.36 14.50 -7.94
C TRP A 267 -13.14 14.32 -6.63
N ASP A 268 -12.67 13.47 -5.74
CA ASP A 268 -13.32 13.23 -4.44
C ASP A 268 -13.40 14.50 -3.58
N LEU A 269 -12.36 15.33 -3.61
CA LEU A 269 -12.34 16.63 -2.94
C LEU A 269 -13.28 17.63 -3.61
N VAL A 270 -13.35 17.66 -4.95
CA VAL A 270 -14.32 18.50 -5.68
C VAL A 270 -15.76 18.15 -5.29
N VAL A 271 -16.09 16.86 -5.23
CA VAL A 271 -17.42 16.39 -4.80
C VAL A 271 -17.70 16.76 -3.34
N ALA A 272 -16.71 16.63 -2.46
CA ALA A 272 -16.85 17.04 -1.07
C ALA A 272 -17.11 18.55 -0.95
N GLN A 273 -16.38 19.40 -1.69
CA GLN A 273 -16.59 20.85 -1.71
C GLN A 273 -17.98 21.22 -2.27
N ALA A 274 -18.45 20.54 -3.31
CA ALA A 274 -19.80 20.74 -3.86
C ALA A 274 -20.92 20.41 -2.85
N GLY A 275 -20.66 19.57 -1.85
CA GLY A 275 -21.59 19.28 -0.76
C GLY A 275 -21.76 20.42 0.25
N HIS A 276 -20.77 21.33 0.32
CA HIS A 276 -20.72 22.41 1.30
C HIS A 276 -20.81 23.81 0.69
N ASP A 277 -20.59 23.92 -0.63
CA ASP A 277 -20.49 25.19 -1.33
C ASP A 277 -21.35 25.23 -2.60
N GLN A 278 -22.30 26.16 -2.64
CA GLN A 278 -23.30 26.26 -3.71
C GLN A 278 -22.68 26.69 -5.05
N ASP A 279 -21.66 27.54 -5.04
CA ASP A 279 -21.02 28.02 -6.27
C ASP A 279 -20.17 26.92 -6.90
N VAL A 280 -19.46 26.14 -6.06
CA VAL A 280 -18.76 24.94 -6.50
C VAL A 280 -19.74 23.94 -7.08
N ARG A 281 -20.86 23.70 -6.41
CA ARG A 281 -21.89 22.77 -6.89
C ARG A 281 -22.42 23.14 -8.26
N GLN A 282 -22.81 24.40 -8.47
CA GLN A 282 -23.28 24.88 -9.77
C GLN A 282 -22.20 24.76 -10.85
N THR A 283 -20.94 25.03 -10.50
CA THR A 283 -19.80 24.90 -11.43
C THR A 283 -19.62 23.44 -11.88
N VAL A 284 -19.69 22.50 -10.95
CA VAL A 284 -19.56 21.06 -11.22
C VAL A 284 -20.76 20.52 -12.00
N GLU A 285 -21.99 20.89 -11.62
CA GLU A 285 -23.22 20.51 -12.35
C GLU A 285 -23.15 20.98 -13.81
N LYS A 286 -22.76 22.25 -14.03
CA LYS A 286 -22.57 22.79 -15.38
C LYS A 286 -21.47 22.08 -16.17
N LEU A 287 -20.35 21.72 -15.53
CA LEU A 287 -19.29 20.94 -16.20
C LEU A 287 -19.78 19.56 -16.63
N LEU A 288 -20.59 18.89 -15.79
CA LEU A 288 -21.18 17.60 -16.08
C LEU A 288 -22.22 17.70 -17.21
N GLU A 289 -23.02 18.76 -17.25
CA GLU A 289 -23.97 19.05 -18.34
C GLU A 289 -23.25 19.36 -19.67
N GLU A 290 -22.14 20.11 -19.64
CA GLU A 290 -21.30 20.41 -20.81
C GLU A 290 -20.55 19.16 -21.33
N SER A 291 -20.48 18.10 -20.53
CA SER A 291 -19.68 16.92 -20.85
C SER A 291 -20.34 15.99 -21.88
N PRO A 292 -19.57 15.28 -22.71
CA PRO A 292 -20.13 14.35 -23.70
C PRO A 292 -21.02 13.29 -23.05
N GLY A 293 -22.30 13.26 -23.44
CA GLY A 293 -23.30 12.30 -22.93
C GLY A 293 -23.92 12.66 -21.57
N GLY A 294 -23.50 13.77 -20.94
CA GLY A 294 -23.96 14.18 -19.62
C GLY A 294 -23.39 13.29 -18.50
N GLY A 295 -22.63 13.88 -17.58
CA GLY A 295 -22.10 13.17 -16.42
C GLY A 295 -20.72 12.51 -16.60
N ASN A 296 -19.94 12.89 -17.62
CA ASN A 296 -18.60 12.34 -17.82
C ASN A 296 -17.59 12.98 -16.86
N VAL A 297 -17.18 12.21 -15.84
CA VAL A 297 -16.21 12.62 -14.82
C VAL A 297 -14.83 12.88 -15.42
N ASP A 298 -14.39 12.09 -16.39
CA ASP A 298 -13.06 12.21 -16.99
C ASP A 298 -12.91 13.54 -17.73
N TYR A 299 -13.99 13.94 -18.42
CA TYR A 299 -14.07 15.26 -19.04
C TYR A 299 -13.93 16.40 -18.01
N CYS A 300 -14.65 16.31 -16.89
CA CYS A 300 -14.58 17.32 -15.84
C CYS A 300 -13.19 17.38 -15.23
N LEU A 301 -12.62 16.22 -14.90
CA LEU A 301 -11.32 16.09 -14.26
C LEU A 301 -10.20 16.60 -15.16
N LYS A 302 -10.22 16.30 -16.47
CA LYS A 302 -9.30 16.89 -17.46
C LYS A 302 -9.33 18.41 -17.44
N ARG A 303 -10.52 19.03 -17.34
CA ARG A 303 -10.63 20.51 -17.29
C ARG A 303 -10.17 21.12 -15.97
N ILE A 304 -10.42 20.44 -14.85
CA ILE A 304 -9.97 20.87 -13.52
C ILE A 304 -8.44 20.77 -13.41
N LEU A 305 -7.85 19.72 -13.97
CA LEU A 305 -6.41 19.47 -13.94
C LEU A 305 -5.62 20.26 -15.00
N ALA A 306 -6.27 20.90 -15.97
CA ALA A 306 -5.57 21.53 -17.09
C ALA A 306 -4.71 22.74 -16.64
N SER A 307 -3.54 22.86 -17.27
CA SER A 307 -2.67 24.03 -17.26
C SER A 307 -2.71 24.73 -18.62
N PRO A 308 -3.04 26.04 -18.71
CA PRO A 308 -3.53 26.89 -17.64
C PRO A 308 -4.96 26.53 -17.20
N THR A 309 -5.29 26.80 -15.95
CA THR A 309 -6.64 26.60 -15.42
C THR A 309 -7.61 27.59 -16.07
N ALA A 310 -8.80 27.12 -16.44
CA ALA A 310 -9.82 28.00 -16.98
C ALA A 310 -10.30 28.98 -15.89
N PRO A 311 -10.51 30.28 -16.18
CA PRO A 311 -10.89 31.29 -15.16
C PRO A 311 -12.11 30.90 -14.32
N LYS A 312 -13.10 30.25 -14.95
CA LYS A 312 -14.32 29.76 -14.26
C LYS A 312 -14.06 28.64 -13.23
N LEU A 313 -12.89 28.00 -13.27
CA LEU A 313 -12.52 26.88 -12.40
C LEU A 313 -11.47 27.25 -11.36
N GLU A 314 -10.87 28.45 -11.43
CA GLU A 314 -9.82 28.88 -10.50
C GLU A 314 -10.27 28.78 -9.04
N GLY A 315 -11.44 29.34 -8.71
CA GLY A 315 -11.98 29.28 -7.34
C GLY A 315 -12.30 27.86 -6.85
N LEU A 316 -12.63 26.94 -7.75
CA LEU A 316 -12.80 25.51 -7.40
C LEU A 316 -11.43 24.86 -7.11
N VAL A 317 -10.46 25.08 -7.99
CA VAL A 317 -9.11 24.55 -7.86
C VAL A 317 -8.44 25.07 -6.58
N ASP A 318 -8.63 26.34 -6.23
CA ASP A 318 -8.10 26.91 -5.00
C ASP A 318 -8.70 26.25 -3.76
N LYS A 319 -10.01 26.00 -3.71
CA LYS A 319 -10.64 25.26 -2.59
C LYS A 319 -10.10 23.84 -2.44
N VAL A 320 -9.82 23.16 -3.56
CA VAL A 320 -9.19 21.83 -3.53
C VAL A 320 -7.77 21.92 -2.97
N LYS A 321 -6.98 22.90 -3.43
CA LYS A 321 -5.61 23.15 -2.94
C LYS A 321 -5.60 23.47 -1.44
N GLU A 322 -6.53 24.31 -0.96
CA GLU A 322 -6.66 24.65 0.46
C GLU A 322 -6.99 23.42 1.31
N ALA A 323 -7.94 22.58 0.87
CA ALA A 323 -8.28 21.35 1.58
C ALA A 323 -7.10 20.36 1.65
N LEU A 324 -6.34 20.24 0.55
CA LEU A 324 -5.10 19.46 0.53
C LEU A 324 -4.06 20.05 1.49
N LEU A 325 -3.76 21.34 1.38
CA LEU A 325 -2.78 22.02 2.23
C LEU A 325 -3.08 21.84 3.72
N ALA A 326 -4.34 22.02 4.13
CA ALA A 326 -4.74 21.82 5.52
C ALA A 326 -4.43 20.40 6.02
N LYS A 327 -4.72 19.38 5.20
CA LYS A 327 -4.44 17.98 5.56
C LYS A 327 -2.94 17.67 5.56
N LEU A 328 -2.21 18.13 4.55
CA LEU A 328 -0.79 17.84 4.41
C LEU A 328 0.03 18.57 5.47
N ALA A 329 -0.34 19.80 5.84
CA ALA A 329 0.27 20.51 6.96
C ALA A 329 0.08 19.74 8.27
N PHE A 330 -1.14 19.24 8.55
CA PHE A 330 -1.39 18.41 9.72
C PHE A 330 -0.52 17.14 9.73
N ASP A 331 -0.39 16.45 8.60
CA ASP A 331 0.47 15.25 8.52
C ASP A 331 1.96 15.59 8.64
N TYR A 332 2.37 16.75 8.12
CA TYR A 332 3.74 17.24 8.24
C TYR A 332 4.11 17.50 9.70
N GLU A 333 3.26 18.19 10.47
CA GLU A 333 3.50 18.41 11.90
C GLU A 333 3.66 17.09 12.67
N ARG A 334 2.89 16.05 12.32
CA ARG A 334 3.02 14.73 12.95
C ARG A 334 4.31 13.99 12.59
N ILE A 335 4.89 14.27 11.43
CA ILE A 335 6.12 13.61 10.97
C ILE A 335 7.39 14.39 11.34
N LEU A 336 7.27 15.60 11.88
CA LEU A 336 8.41 16.31 12.43
C LEU A 336 8.93 15.59 13.66
N ASP A 337 10.26 15.48 13.74
CA ASP A 337 10.91 14.94 14.94
C ASP A 337 10.96 16.05 16.00
N PRO A 338 10.69 15.75 17.27
CA PRO A 338 11.02 16.68 18.34
C PRO A 338 12.54 16.95 18.32
N GLU A 339 12.94 18.22 18.28
CA GLU A 339 14.36 18.61 18.22
C GLU A 339 15.16 18.09 19.43
N VAL A 340 14.48 17.96 20.57
CA VAL A 340 14.93 17.35 21.83
C VAL A 340 13.67 16.82 22.54
N TYR A 341 13.69 15.58 23.05
CA TYR A 341 12.60 15.10 23.92
C TYR A 341 12.59 15.89 25.24
N GLU A 342 11.45 15.91 25.96
CA GLU A 342 11.33 16.65 27.25
C GLU A 342 12.45 16.31 28.26
N ASP A 343 13.06 15.12 28.14
CA ASP A 343 14.13 14.62 29.00
C ASP A 343 15.57 14.96 28.52
N GLY A 344 15.75 15.71 27.43
CA GLY A 344 17.07 16.14 26.96
C GLY A 344 17.80 15.15 26.03
N GLU A 345 17.17 14.03 25.67
CA GLU A 345 17.70 13.05 24.72
C GLU A 345 17.62 13.57 23.27
N PRO A 346 18.66 13.35 22.44
CA PRO A 346 18.64 13.75 21.03
C PRO A 346 17.55 13.01 20.23
N ALA A 347 17.01 13.69 19.22
CA ALA A 347 15.98 13.16 18.32
C ALA A 347 16.32 11.74 17.80
N LEU A 348 15.28 10.91 17.62
CA LEU A 348 15.29 9.52 17.14
C LEU A 348 16.61 9.07 16.44
N VAL A 349 17.55 8.53 17.22
CA VAL A 349 18.79 7.94 16.68
C VAL A 349 18.56 6.44 16.49
N PRO A 350 18.54 5.91 15.26
CA PRO A 350 18.35 4.48 15.04
C PRO A 350 19.56 3.70 15.55
N ALA A 351 19.31 2.64 16.31
CA ALA A 351 20.30 1.76 16.93
C ALA A 351 20.29 0.34 16.36
N ASN A 352 19.34 0.02 15.46
CA ASN A 352 19.22 -1.30 14.84
C ASN A 352 18.59 -1.22 13.43
N PRO A 353 18.64 -2.31 12.64
CA PRO A 353 18.15 -2.29 11.26
C PRO A 353 16.66 -1.96 11.08
N ASN A 354 15.78 -2.33 12.03
CA ASN A 354 14.36 -1.98 11.94
C ASN A 354 14.16 -0.47 12.09
N GLN A 355 14.86 0.13 13.05
CA GLN A 355 14.84 1.58 13.29
C GLN A 355 15.46 2.34 12.10
N GLU A 356 16.55 1.83 11.52
CA GLU A 356 17.14 2.39 10.29
C GLU A 356 16.14 2.36 9.13
N LEU A 357 15.44 1.23 8.95
CA LEU A 357 14.41 1.07 7.92
C LEU A 357 13.22 2.01 8.15
N ALA A 358 12.72 2.09 9.37
CA ALA A 358 11.64 3.01 9.75
C ALA A 358 12.04 4.47 9.48
N MET A 359 13.28 4.84 9.82
CA MET A 359 13.82 6.17 9.56
C MET A 359 13.96 6.47 8.07
N ALA A 360 14.41 5.50 7.28
CA ALA A 360 14.47 5.65 5.82
C ALA A 360 13.07 5.93 5.25
N TYR A 361 12.06 5.15 5.64
CA TYR A 361 10.68 5.35 5.24
C TYR A 361 10.12 6.70 5.69
N ARG A 362 10.33 7.09 6.95
CA ARG A 362 9.89 8.39 7.49
C ARG A 362 10.47 9.56 6.71
N ARG A 363 11.78 9.52 6.38
CA ARG A 363 12.43 10.55 5.57
C ARG A 363 11.83 10.67 4.17
N GLN A 364 11.47 9.54 3.55
CA GLN A 364 10.78 9.53 2.26
C GLN A 364 9.41 10.20 2.36
N CYS A 365 8.60 9.85 3.37
CA CYS A 365 7.30 10.49 3.61
C CYS A 365 7.43 12.00 3.87
N LYS A 366 8.40 12.41 4.69
CA LYS A 366 8.67 13.83 4.96
C LYS A 366 8.99 14.57 3.68
N LYS A 367 9.89 14.03 2.84
CA LYS A 367 10.27 14.61 1.55
C LYS A 367 9.08 14.77 0.60
N VAL A 368 8.17 13.79 0.56
CA VAL A 368 6.91 13.87 -0.20
C VAL A 368 6.07 15.04 0.32
N LEU A 369 5.77 15.08 1.61
CA LEU A 369 4.93 16.13 2.22
C LEU A 369 5.49 17.53 1.95
N GLU A 370 6.78 17.74 2.19
CA GLU A 370 7.44 19.02 1.96
C GLU A 370 7.39 19.47 0.50
N THR A 371 7.56 18.53 -0.43
CA THR A 371 7.50 18.82 -1.86
C THR A 371 6.10 19.24 -2.26
N VAL A 372 5.09 18.47 -1.86
CA VAL A 372 3.70 18.71 -2.29
C VAL A 372 3.14 19.97 -1.64
N ILE A 373 3.44 20.24 -0.36
CA ILE A 373 3.03 21.49 0.31
C ILE A 373 3.55 22.71 -0.45
N ARG A 374 4.85 22.72 -0.81
CA ARG A 374 5.42 23.82 -1.61
C ARG A 374 4.79 23.95 -2.99
N LYS A 375 4.51 22.82 -3.67
CA LYS A 375 3.85 22.82 -4.98
C LYS A 375 2.42 23.35 -4.94
N LEU A 376 1.72 23.15 -3.83
CA LEU A 376 0.39 23.72 -3.60
C LEU A 376 0.42 25.20 -3.21
N GLY A 377 1.60 25.77 -2.94
CA GLY A 377 1.80 27.17 -2.53
C GLY A 377 1.82 27.39 -1.01
N GLY A 378 1.91 26.32 -0.21
CA GLY A 378 2.08 26.41 1.23
C GLY A 378 3.50 26.81 1.63
N GLN A 379 3.62 27.42 2.81
CA GLN A 379 4.90 27.77 3.45
C GLN A 379 5.19 26.77 4.58
N LEU A 380 6.46 26.43 4.78
CA LEU A 380 6.91 25.56 5.87
C LEU A 380 7.79 26.38 6.83
N ASP A 381 7.72 26.11 8.13
CA ASP A 381 8.43 26.92 9.15
C ASP A 381 9.96 26.92 9.00
N VAL A 382 10.54 25.89 8.39
CA VAL A 382 11.96 25.87 7.99
C VAL A 382 12.35 27.02 7.05
N ASP A 383 11.39 27.57 6.29
CA ASP A 383 11.63 28.70 5.39
C ASP A 383 11.71 30.04 6.16
N ALA A 384 11.07 30.15 7.34
CA ALA A 384 11.06 31.34 8.19
C ALA A 384 12.40 31.58 8.92
N GLY A 385 13.14 30.50 9.25
CA GLY A 385 14.47 30.59 9.86
C GLY A 385 15.55 31.14 8.94
N SER A 386 15.36 31.06 7.62
CA SER A 386 16.33 31.55 6.62
C SER A 386 16.32 33.06 6.39
N GLN A 387 15.30 33.77 6.90
CA GLN A 387 15.19 35.23 6.76
C GLN A 387 15.72 36.02 7.96
N SER A 388 16.17 35.35 9.04
CA SER A 388 16.62 35.99 10.28
C SER A 388 18.14 35.96 10.48
N THR A 389 18.93 36.15 9.42
CA THR A 389 20.34 36.53 9.57
C THR A 389 20.72 37.62 8.59
N LYS A 390 20.43 38.87 8.96
CA LYS A 390 21.22 40.04 8.57
C LYS A 390 21.47 40.90 9.80
N PRO A 391 22.70 41.00 10.31
CA PRO A 391 23.15 42.23 10.94
C PRO A 391 23.35 43.33 9.89
#